data_AF-A0A4R6TU86-F1
#
_entry.id   AF-A0A4R6TU86-F1
#
_cell.length_a   1.000
_cell.length_b   1.000
_cell.length_c   1.000
_cell.angle_alpha   90.00
_cell.angle_beta   90.00
_cell.angle_gamma   90.00
#
_symmetry.space_group_name_H-M   'P 1'
#
loop_
_entity.id
_entity.type
_entity.pdbx_description
1 polymer ?
#
loop_
_entity_poly.entity_id
_entity_poly.type
_entity_poly.pdbx_seq_one_letter_code
_entity_poly.pdbx_strand_id
1 'polypeptide(L)'
;MDYGAITIDTSIFDQKGLKLESGILKTLEQFRGKPSHLVLSEIVIREVHSHLKRKASDSREQVVKAIRESIVSLSVSEESARIATESLVPIIDDAEVAKNRLASFIDKTGAEIIPATGRVSLDEIIKKYFSAEAPFAPAGSKKNEFPDAIALMSLESWAKENQTKILAVSKDGDWKRFSDGSDFIDVVEDLAEAIATFQPHSAAMEFCTRIAGTLPSGEPSDLYKMINQYVSDAVGEMDLYPDASSQFFYEPDYVEVVLDEFEFLVDEEGNALLQPVQGQNGTLIVEAKIMITATASTSFALTVRDSIDKDYVPIGSASASTELQFESEILLTFEGNFEEHQEDIDLTDFELLSCPSDVDFGVIEPDWWHEEQ
;
A
#
# COMPACT_ATOMS: atom_id res chain seq x y z
N MET A 1 12.61 18.76 18.01
CA MET A 1 11.65 17.77 17.49
C MET A 1 10.49 17.78 18.44
N ASP A 2 9.28 18.00 17.92
CA ASP A 2 8.06 18.09 18.72
C ASP A 2 7.52 16.71 19.12
N TYR A 3 8.01 15.65 18.47
CA TYR A 3 7.64 14.26 18.68
C TYR A 3 8.86 13.41 19.07
N GLY A 4 8.68 12.53 20.05
CA GLY A 4 9.69 11.54 20.46
C GLY A 4 9.38 10.12 19.99
N ALA A 5 8.24 9.91 19.34
CA ALA A 5 7.93 8.64 18.72
C ALA A 5 6.97 8.79 17.54
N ILE A 6 7.04 7.82 16.62
CA ILE A 6 6.06 7.60 15.57
C ILE A 6 5.33 6.28 15.84
N THR A 7 4.03 6.24 15.57
CA THR A 7 3.24 5.00 15.63
C THR A 7 2.35 4.89 14.41
N ILE A 8 1.94 3.66 14.08
CA ILE A 8 1.23 3.34 12.85
C ILE A 8 0.04 2.46 13.21
N ASP A 9 -1.13 2.83 12.71
CA ASP A 9 -2.34 2.04 12.78
C ASP A 9 -2.28 0.82 11.82
N THR A 10 -2.93 -0.28 12.18
CA THR A 10 -3.07 -1.49 11.36
C THR A 10 -3.57 -1.14 9.95
N SER A 11 -4.49 -0.19 9.83
CA SER A 11 -5.05 0.22 8.53
C SER A 11 -3.98 0.70 7.53
N ILE A 12 -2.92 1.35 8.00
CA ILE A 12 -1.82 1.83 7.16
C ILE A 12 -0.95 0.67 6.68
N PHE A 13 -0.71 -0.34 7.52
CA PHE A 13 -0.01 -1.56 7.11
C PHE A 13 -0.77 -2.30 6.00
N ASP A 14 -2.09 -2.40 6.13
CA ASP A 14 -2.96 -3.03 5.13
C ASP A 14 -2.97 -2.22 3.82
N GLN A 15 -3.12 -0.89 3.91
CA GLN A 15 -3.10 0.01 2.76
C GLN A 15 -1.78 -0.11 1.97
N LYS A 16 -0.65 -0.19 2.67
CA LYS A 16 0.68 -0.36 2.04
C LYS A 16 1.00 -1.83 1.73
N GLY A 17 -0.03 -2.69 1.67
CA GLY A 17 0.05 -4.06 1.15
C GLY A 17 0.83 -5.04 2.03
N LEU A 18 1.07 -4.73 3.31
CA LEU A 18 1.90 -5.54 4.22
C LEU A 18 3.32 -5.79 3.68
N LYS A 19 3.84 -4.86 2.87
CA LYS A 19 5.19 -4.87 2.30
C LYS A 19 6.22 -4.46 3.35
N LEU A 20 6.37 -5.25 4.42
CA LEU A 20 7.27 -4.92 5.54
C LEU A 20 8.75 -4.82 5.12
N GLU A 21 9.12 -5.49 4.02
CA GLU A 21 10.49 -5.60 3.53
C GLU A 21 10.79 -4.68 2.31
N SER A 22 9.80 -3.93 1.82
CA SER A 22 9.93 -2.98 0.69
C SER A 22 9.10 -1.72 0.91
N GLY A 23 9.11 -0.81 -0.06
CA GLY A 23 8.34 0.44 -0.03
C GLY A 23 8.54 1.30 1.21
N ILE A 24 7.51 2.09 1.51
CA ILE A 24 7.56 3.09 2.58
C ILE A 24 7.70 2.45 3.96
N LEU A 25 7.14 1.25 4.19
CA LEU A 25 7.24 0.58 5.48
C LEU A 25 8.69 0.17 5.80
N LYS A 26 9.47 -0.27 4.81
CA LYS A 26 10.89 -0.58 4.99
C LYS A 26 11.69 0.64 5.45
N THR A 27 11.34 1.84 5.01
CA THR A 27 12.06 3.06 5.40
C THR A 27 11.99 3.34 6.90
N LEU A 28 11.05 2.73 7.63
CA LEU A 28 10.96 2.82 9.09
C LEU A 28 12.19 2.22 9.79
N GLU A 29 12.99 1.40 9.11
CA GLU A 29 14.29 0.92 9.59
C GLU A 29 15.22 2.07 10.01
N GLN A 30 15.05 3.25 9.41
CA GLN A 30 15.80 4.45 9.74
C GLN A 30 15.61 4.92 11.18
N PHE A 31 14.54 4.51 11.87
CA PHE A 31 14.27 4.87 13.26
C PHE A 31 15.08 4.04 14.27
N ARG A 32 15.72 2.95 13.82
CA ARG A 32 16.46 2.05 14.71
C ARG A 32 17.58 2.80 15.43
N GLY A 33 17.54 2.77 16.76
CA GLY A 33 18.57 3.36 17.62
C GLY A 33 18.58 4.89 17.67
N LYS A 34 17.58 5.57 17.09
CA LYS A 34 17.40 7.01 17.19
C LYS A 34 16.62 7.39 18.46
N PRO A 35 16.78 8.61 19.00
CA PRO A 35 15.98 9.08 20.14
C PRO A 35 14.48 9.08 19.84
N SER A 36 14.09 9.66 18.70
CA SER A 36 12.76 9.49 18.12
C SER A 36 12.71 8.15 17.38
N HIS A 37 11.80 7.26 17.78
CA HIS A 37 11.76 5.90 17.26
C HIS A 37 10.33 5.38 17.07
N LEU A 38 10.22 4.20 16.45
CA LEU A 38 8.95 3.53 16.19
C LEU A 38 8.42 2.87 17.47
N VAL A 39 7.21 3.23 17.89
CA VAL A 39 6.47 2.56 18.96
C VAL A 39 5.21 1.93 18.39
N LEU A 40 4.93 0.68 18.72
CA LEU A 40 3.76 -0.04 18.21
C LEU A 40 2.98 -0.65 19.36
N SER A 41 1.66 -0.44 19.35
CA SER A 41 0.78 -1.14 20.28
C SER A 41 0.83 -2.65 20.03
N GLU A 42 0.84 -3.44 21.11
CA GLU A 42 0.69 -4.90 21.04
C GLU A 42 -0.57 -5.31 20.25
N ILE A 43 -1.63 -4.51 20.29
CA ILE A 43 -2.86 -4.77 19.55
C ILE A 43 -2.62 -4.69 18.04
N VAL A 44 -1.99 -3.60 17.56
CA VAL A 44 -1.62 -3.42 16.15
C VAL A 44 -0.73 -4.58 15.67
N ILE A 45 0.27 -4.96 16.46
CA ILE A 45 1.15 -6.10 16.15
C ILE A 45 0.37 -7.40 15.97
N ARG A 46 -0.62 -7.67 16.82
CA ARG A 46 -1.45 -8.89 16.72
C ARG A 46 -2.35 -8.88 15.48
N GLU A 47 -2.88 -7.72 15.10
CA GLU A 47 -3.69 -7.57 13.90
C GLU A 47 -2.86 -7.72 12.63
N VAL A 48 -1.73 -7.01 12.54
CA VAL A 48 -0.76 -7.15 11.43
C VAL A 48 -0.31 -8.61 11.30
N HIS A 49 0.00 -9.29 12.40
CA HIS A 49 0.32 -10.72 12.37
C HIS A 49 -0.81 -11.58 11.79
N SER A 50 -2.07 -11.31 12.17
CA SER A 50 -3.25 -12.01 11.64
C SER A 50 -3.40 -11.80 10.13
N HIS A 51 -3.19 -10.57 9.65
CA HIS A 51 -3.30 -10.23 8.23
C HIS A 51 -2.15 -10.83 7.41
N LEU A 52 -0.91 -10.79 7.92
CA LEU A 52 0.24 -11.48 7.33
C LEU A 52 0.01 -12.98 7.18
N LYS A 53 -0.56 -13.62 8.22
CA LYS A 53 -0.89 -15.06 8.18
C LYS A 53 -1.90 -15.36 7.08
N ARG A 54 -2.93 -14.54 6.93
CA ARG A 54 -3.93 -14.70 5.86
C ARG A 54 -3.27 -14.56 4.49
N LYS A 55 -2.51 -13.48 4.28
CA LYS A 55 -1.81 -13.22 3.02
C LYS A 55 -0.82 -14.34 2.66
N ALA A 56 -0.13 -14.92 3.64
CA ALA A 56 0.75 -16.07 3.44
C ALA A 56 -0.04 -17.32 3.00
N SER A 57 -1.18 -17.61 3.64
CA SER A 57 -2.07 -18.70 3.25
C SER A 57 -2.58 -18.54 1.81
N ASP A 58 -3.09 -17.35 1.47
CA ASP A 58 -3.63 -17.06 0.15
C ASP A 58 -2.54 -17.20 -0.93
N SER A 59 -1.34 -16.65 -0.67
CA SER A 59 -0.19 -16.76 -1.59
C SER A 59 0.25 -18.22 -1.78
N ARG A 60 0.29 -19.01 -0.71
CA ARG A 60 0.63 -20.43 -0.79
C ARG A 60 -0.38 -21.20 -1.63
N GLU A 61 -1.68 -20.94 -1.42
CA GLU A 61 -2.74 -21.59 -2.19
C GLU A 61 -2.60 -21.28 -3.69
N GLN A 62 -2.37 -20.03 -4.05
CA GLN A 62 -2.15 -19.60 -5.43
C GLN A 62 -0.94 -20.30 -6.07
N VAL A 63 0.22 -20.30 -5.41
CA VAL A 63 1.44 -20.95 -5.93
C VAL A 63 1.25 -22.45 -6.08
N VAL A 64 0.67 -23.12 -5.08
CA VAL A 64 0.43 -24.57 -5.14
C VAL A 64 -0.57 -24.92 -6.24
N LYS A 65 -1.61 -24.11 -6.43
CA LYS A 65 -2.57 -24.26 -7.53
C LYS A 65 -1.87 -24.11 -8.89
N ALA A 66 -1.10 -23.06 -9.09
CA ALA A 66 -0.35 -22.81 -10.33
C ALA A 66 0.62 -23.97 -10.67
N ILE A 67 1.35 -24.48 -9.68
CA ILE A 67 2.24 -25.65 -9.87
C ILE A 67 1.44 -26.88 -10.33
N ARG A 68 0.28 -27.16 -9.71
CA ARG A 68 -0.57 -28.29 -10.12
C ARG A 68 -1.12 -28.12 -11.52
N GLU A 69 -1.62 -26.94 -11.85
CA GLU A 69 -2.17 -26.62 -13.16
C GLU A 69 -1.09 -26.69 -14.25
N SER A 70 0.17 -26.36 -13.93
CA SER A 70 1.28 -26.48 -14.88
C SER A 70 1.52 -27.92 -15.37
N ILE A 71 1.26 -28.93 -14.53
CA ILE A 71 1.36 -30.34 -14.93
C ILE A 71 0.27 -30.68 -15.95
N VAL A 72 -0.96 -30.20 -15.69
CA VAL A 72 -2.15 -30.53 -16.49
C VAL A 72 -2.18 -29.76 -17.81
N SER A 73 -1.99 -28.45 -17.74
CA SER A 73 -2.25 -27.52 -18.85
C SER A 73 -0.99 -27.18 -19.64
N LEU A 74 0.20 -27.30 -19.03
CA LEU A 74 1.49 -26.95 -19.66
C LEU A 74 2.40 -28.17 -19.87
N SER A 75 1.94 -29.39 -19.51
CA SER A 75 2.72 -30.63 -19.62
C SER A 75 4.07 -30.58 -18.88
N VAL A 76 4.15 -29.83 -17.78
CA VAL A 76 5.34 -29.80 -16.91
C VAL A 76 5.54 -31.18 -16.25
N SER A 77 6.78 -31.66 -16.21
CA SER A 77 7.09 -32.95 -15.59
C SER A 77 6.86 -32.93 -14.08
N GLU A 78 6.47 -34.07 -13.50
CA GLU A 78 6.30 -34.20 -12.04
C GLU A 78 7.58 -33.82 -11.27
N GLU A 79 8.74 -34.13 -11.81
CA GLU A 79 10.03 -33.79 -11.20
C GLU A 79 10.26 -32.26 -11.19
N SER A 80 9.94 -31.58 -12.29
CA SER A 80 10.00 -30.11 -12.35
C SER A 80 9.02 -29.46 -11.38
N ALA A 81 7.79 -29.98 -11.28
CA ALA A 81 6.79 -29.49 -10.33
C ALA A 81 7.22 -29.72 -8.87
N ARG A 82 7.88 -30.84 -8.57
CA ARG A 82 8.48 -31.13 -7.26
C ARG A 82 9.57 -30.11 -6.91
N ILE A 83 10.50 -29.86 -7.83
CA ILE A 83 11.56 -28.85 -7.66
C ILE A 83 10.96 -27.45 -7.43
N ALA A 84 9.95 -27.08 -8.22
CA ALA A 84 9.26 -25.80 -8.05
C ALA A 84 8.59 -25.68 -6.68
N THR A 85 7.91 -26.74 -6.22
CA THR A 85 7.30 -26.79 -4.89
C THR A 85 8.34 -26.61 -3.80
N GLU A 86 9.45 -27.33 -3.86
CA GLU A 86 10.55 -27.24 -2.89
C GLU A 86 11.23 -25.86 -2.88
N SER A 87 11.22 -25.17 -4.01
CA SER A 87 11.87 -23.85 -4.16
C SER A 87 10.96 -22.68 -3.78
N LEU A 88 9.66 -22.76 -4.11
CA LEU A 88 8.72 -21.64 -3.98
C LEU A 88 7.81 -21.75 -2.76
N VAL A 89 7.60 -22.95 -2.21
CA VAL A 89 6.68 -23.18 -1.09
C VAL A 89 7.47 -23.48 0.17
N PRO A 90 7.54 -22.55 1.14
CA PRO A 90 8.28 -22.77 2.38
C PRO A 90 7.77 -24.00 3.15
N ILE A 91 8.68 -24.78 3.72
CA ILE A 91 8.33 -25.97 4.53
C ILE A 91 7.61 -25.58 5.82
N ILE A 92 7.93 -24.41 6.37
CA ILE A 92 7.29 -23.87 7.57
C ILE A 92 5.84 -23.46 7.28
N ASP A 93 4.99 -23.54 8.31
CA ASP A 93 3.59 -23.13 8.18
C ASP A 93 3.42 -21.60 8.05
N ASP A 94 2.25 -21.17 7.59
CA ASP A 94 1.96 -19.76 7.30
C ASP A 94 1.96 -18.87 8.54
N ALA A 95 1.71 -19.44 9.73
CA ALA A 95 1.80 -18.70 10.97
C ALA A 95 3.27 -18.42 11.32
N GLU A 96 4.17 -19.38 11.13
CA GLU A 96 5.60 -19.18 11.35
C GLU A 96 6.22 -18.27 10.27
N VAL A 97 5.75 -18.32 9.02
CA VAL A 97 6.14 -17.34 7.98
C VAL A 97 5.76 -15.92 8.43
N ALA A 98 4.50 -15.69 8.80
CA ALA A 98 4.02 -14.39 9.25
C ALA A 98 4.78 -13.88 10.48
N LYS A 99 5.00 -14.75 11.46
CA LYS A 99 5.78 -14.47 12.66
C LYS A 99 7.22 -14.08 12.34
N ASN A 100 7.90 -14.81 11.46
CA ASN A 100 9.28 -14.51 11.09
C ASN A 100 9.41 -13.17 10.36
N ARG A 101 8.50 -12.87 9.42
CA ARG A 101 8.45 -11.57 8.74
C ARG A 101 8.26 -10.42 9.73
N LEU A 102 7.27 -10.55 10.62
CA LEU A 102 6.98 -9.53 11.62
C LEU A 102 8.12 -9.37 12.64
N ALA A 103 8.71 -10.46 13.11
CA ALA A 103 9.86 -10.42 14.01
C ALA A 103 11.08 -9.75 13.36
N SER A 104 11.32 -10.03 12.07
CA SER A 104 12.39 -9.37 11.32
C SER A 104 12.11 -7.87 11.18
N PHE A 105 10.88 -7.47 10.90
CA PHE A 105 10.50 -6.06 10.81
C PHE A 105 10.71 -5.33 12.15
N ILE A 106 10.27 -5.93 13.27
CA ILE A 106 10.45 -5.37 14.62
C ILE A 106 11.94 -5.23 14.94
N ASP A 107 12.78 -6.25 14.64
CA ASP A 107 14.22 -6.15 14.87
C ASP A 107 14.85 -5.04 14.03
N LYS A 108 14.59 -5.02 12.71
CA LYS A 108 15.22 -4.07 11.78
C LYS A 108 14.80 -2.62 12.03
N THR A 109 13.59 -2.38 12.49
CA THR A 109 13.11 -1.05 12.89
C THR A 109 13.52 -0.68 14.32
N GLY A 110 13.84 -1.67 15.15
CA GLY A 110 14.03 -1.46 16.58
C GLY A 110 12.74 -1.03 17.30
N ALA A 111 11.57 -1.42 16.77
CA ALA A 111 10.28 -0.99 17.29
C ALA A 111 10.08 -1.37 18.77
N GLU A 112 9.67 -0.42 19.60
CA GLU A 112 9.25 -0.70 20.97
C GLU A 112 7.79 -1.16 20.98
N ILE A 113 7.53 -2.38 21.46
CA ILE A 113 6.18 -2.91 21.55
C ILE A 113 5.55 -2.53 22.90
N ILE A 114 4.47 -1.74 22.84
CA ILE A 114 3.78 -1.22 24.02
C ILE A 114 2.69 -2.22 24.43
N PRO A 115 2.81 -2.89 25.60
CA PRO A 115 1.80 -3.82 26.04
C PRO A 115 0.57 -3.08 26.56
N ALA A 116 -0.61 -3.62 26.26
CA ALA A 116 -1.87 -3.10 26.82
C ALA A 116 -1.96 -3.37 28.34
N THR A 117 -1.42 -4.50 28.77
CA THR A 117 -1.49 -4.95 30.16
C THR A 117 -0.71 -4.00 31.08
N GLY A 118 -1.37 -3.52 32.13
CA GLY A 118 -0.77 -2.59 33.11
C GLY A 118 -0.80 -1.12 32.68
N ARG A 119 -1.21 -0.82 31.45
CA ARG A 119 -1.34 0.55 30.92
C ARG A 119 -2.77 0.98 30.65
N VAL A 120 -3.67 0.02 30.45
CA VAL A 120 -5.08 0.31 30.17
C VAL A 120 -5.97 -0.23 31.27
N SER A 121 -6.81 0.64 31.84
CA SER A 121 -7.82 0.26 32.83
C SER A 121 -9.09 -0.23 32.15
N LEU A 122 -9.53 -1.46 32.48
CA LEU A 122 -10.78 -2.01 31.95
C LEU A 122 -11.99 -1.13 32.34
N ASP A 123 -11.99 -0.59 33.57
CA ASP A 123 -13.06 0.30 34.03
C ASP A 123 -13.10 1.60 33.22
N GLU A 124 -11.94 2.11 32.79
CA GLU A 124 -11.85 3.30 31.96
C GLU A 124 -12.31 3.04 30.52
N ILE A 125 -11.92 1.90 29.93
CA ILE A 125 -12.43 1.45 28.63
C ILE A 125 -13.96 1.37 28.67
N ILE A 126 -14.50 0.66 29.66
CA ILE A 126 -15.94 0.45 29.81
C ILE A 126 -16.65 1.79 29.97
N LYS A 127 -16.10 2.68 30.80
CA LYS A 127 -16.66 4.03 30.98
C LYS A 127 -16.70 4.79 29.65
N LYS A 128 -15.58 4.89 28.93
CA LYS A 128 -15.48 5.59 27.65
C LYS A 128 -16.45 5.02 26.60
N TYR A 129 -16.58 3.69 26.55
CA TYR A 129 -17.53 3.02 25.66
C TYR A 129 -18.98 3.43 25.96
N PHE A 130 -19.42 3.33 27.22
CA PHE A 130 -20.80 3.67 27.57
C PHE A 130 -21.09 5.17 27.55
N SER A 131 -20.06 6.03 27.66
CA SER A 131 -20.21 7.48 27.50
C SER A 131 -20.04 7.97 26.06
N ALA A 132 -19.78 7.07 25.10
CA ALA A 132 -19.47 7.40 23.70
C ALA A 132 -18.33 8.43 23.57
N GLU A 133 -17.36 8.35 24.48
CA GLU A 133 -16.14 9.17 24.45
C GLU A 133 -15.11 8.56 23.49
N ALA A 134 -14.33 9.41 22.83
CA ALA A 134 -13.27 8.97 21.93
C ALA A 134 -12.32 7.98 22.65
N PRO A 135 -11.98 6.86 21.99
CA PRO A 135 -12.14 6.57 20.56
C PRO A 135 -13.44 5.83 20.16
N PHE A 136 -14.45 5.74 21.04
CA PHE A 136 -15.73 5.10 20.70
C PHE A 136 -16.69 6.06 19.99
N ALA A 137 -17.46 5.58 19.01
CA ALA A 137 -18.47 6.37 18.33
C ALA A 137 -19.84 6.33 19.04
N PRO A 138 -20.69 7.39 18.92
CA PRO A 138 -22.07 7.33 19.39
C PRO A 138 -22.87 6.29 18.59
N ALA A 139 -23.06 5.11 19.19
CA ALA A 139 -23.81 3.94 18.70
C ALA A 139 -23.19 3.11 17.55
N GLY A 140 -22.49 2.05 17.94
CA GLY A 140 -22.79 0.65 17.58
C GLY A 140 -22.82 0.28 16.10
N SER A 141 -21.66 -0.02 15.50
CA SER A 141 -21.58 -0.98 14.38
C SER A 141 -20.16 -1.50 14.06
N LYS A 142 -19.09 -0.92 14.60
CA LYS A 142 -17.73 -1.30 14.24
C LYS A 142 -17.17 -2.40 15.16
N LYS A 143 -16.74 -3.51 14.56
CA LYS A 143 -16.06 -4.65 15.23
C LYS A 143 -14.69 -4.26 15.85
N ASN A 144 -14.12 -3.13 15.42
CA ASN A 144 -12.72 -2.76 15.69
C ASN A 144 -12.55 -1.65 16.76
N GLU A 145 -13.62 -1.08 17.32
CA GLU A 145 -13.51 0.06 18.26
C GLU A 145 -12.76 -0.28 19.56
N PHE A 146 -12.88 -1.53 20.04
CA PHE A 146 -12.18 -1.97 21.25
C PHE A 146 -10.68 -2.16 21.04
N PRO A 147 -10.22 -2.88 20.00
CA PRO A 147 -8.81 -2.89 19.60
C PRO A 147 -8.19 -1.49 19.50
N ASP A 148 -8.83 -0.57 18.77
CA ASP A 148 -8.33 0.80 18.60
C ASP A 148 -8.27 1.56 19.92
N ALA A 149 -9.29 1.42 20.77
CA ALA A 149 -9.29 2.01 22.10
C ALA A 149 -8.15 1.54 22.97
N ILE A 150 -7.92 0.23 23.00
CA ILE A 150 -6.84 -0.36 23.79
C ILE A 150 -5.49 0.11 23.25
N ALA A 151 -5.32 0.17 21.92
CA ALA A 151 -4.10 0.66 21.29
C ALA A 151 -3.80 2.11 21.68
N LEU A 152 -4.73 3.03 21.40
CA LEU A 152 -4.57 4.46 21.68
C LEU A 152 -4.35 4.75 23.17
N MET A 153 -5.13 4.12 24.05
CA MET A 153 -4.96 4.31 25.50
C MET A 153 -3.60 3.78 26.00
N SER A 154 -3.13 2.65 25.47
CA SER A 154 -1.82 2.09 25.86
C SER A 154 -0.66 2.98 25.40
N LEU A 155 -0.75 3.52 24.18
CA LEU A 155 0.21 4.46 23.60
C LEU A 155 0.22 5.78 24.37
N GLU A 156 -0.95 6.32 24.70
CA GLU A 156 -1.06 7.57 25.45
C GLU A 156 -0.48 7.43 26.88
N SER A 157 -0.72 6.30 27.54
CA SER A 157 -0.11 6.00 28.84
C SER A 157 1.41 5.98 28.76
N TRP A 158 1.97 5.33 27.73
CA TRP A 158 3.42 5.31 27.49
C TRP A 158 3.97 6.72 27.20
N ALA A 159 3.26 7.51 26.40
CA ALA A 159 3.64 8.89 26.07
C ALA A 159 3.70 9.78 27.32
N LYS A 160 2.71 9.62 28.22
CA LYS A 160 2.66 10.29 29.53
C LYS A 160 3.82 9.88 30.44
N GLU A 161 4.12 8.58 30.52
CA GLU A 161 5.24 8.03 31.30
C GLU A 161 6.60 8.59 30.83
N ASN A 162 6.78 8.71 29.52
CA ASN A 162 8.02 9.17 28.89
C ASN A 162 8.07 10.69 28.66
N GLN A 163 7.01 11.43 29.03
CA GLN A 163 6.89 12.88 28.86
C GLN A 163 7.18 13.35 27.43
N THR A 164 6.66 12.61 26.45
CA THR A 164 6.88 12.87 25.02
C THR A 164 5.57 12.79 24.24
N LYS A 165 5.49 13.46 23.09
CA LYS A 165 4.41 13.26 22.13
C LYS A 165 4.71 12.11 21.16
N ILE A 166 3.64 11.47 20.69
CA ILE A 166 3.63 10.49 19.61
C ILE A 166 2.95 11.12 18.39
N LEU A 167 3.56 10.97 17.22
CA LEU A 167 2.89 11.21 15.94
C LEU A 167 2.32 9.89 15.42
N ALA A 168 0.99 9.78 15.38
CA ALA A 168 0.29 8.59 14.91
C ALA A 168 -0.12 8.74 13.44
N VAL A 169 0.03 7.66 12.68
CA VAL A 169 -0.43 7.60 11.29
C VAL A 169 -1.67 6.72 11.21
N SER A 170 -2.81 7.32 10.88
CA SER A 170 -4.08 6.61 10.71
C SER A 170 -5.04 7.39 9.83
N LYS A 171 -5.77 6.67 8.97
CA LYS A 171 -6.93 7.20 8.25
C LYS A 171 -8.25 6.97 9.00
N ASP A 172 -8.23 6.24 10.11
CA ASP A 172 -9.43 5.99 10.90
C ASP A 172 -9.85 7.27 11.65
N GLY A 173 -11.12 7.63 11.48
CA GLY A 173 -11.72 8.77 12.18
C GLY A 173 -11.71 8.62 13.70
N ASP A 174 -11.66 7.40 14.24
CA ASP A 174 -11.61 7.16 15.68
C ASP A 174 -10.25 7.51 16.29
N TRP A 175 -9.15 7.33 15.54
CA TRP A 175 -7.82 7.81 15.92
C TRP A 175 -7.78 9.34 15.92
N LYS A 176 -8.29 9.99 14.88
CA LYS A 176 -8.35 11.47 14.79
C LYS A 176 -9.19 12.08 15.91
N ARG A 177 -10.37 11.51 16.18
CA ARG A 177 -11.23 11.96 17.29
C ARG A 177 -10.57 11.80 18.65
N PHE A 178 -9.70 10.81 18.82
CA PHE A 178 -8.94 10.63 20.04
C PHE A 178 -7.85 11.70 20.19
N SER A 179 -7.12 12.01 19.10
CA SER A 179 -6.08 13.06 19.14
C SER A 179 -6.63 14.44 19.47
N ASP A 180 -7.85 14.79 19.06
CA ASP A 180 -8.48 16.07 19.40
C ASP A 180 -8.58 16.33 20.92
N GLY A 181 -8.61 15.26 21.72
CA GLY A 181 -8.69 15.31 23.17
C GLY A 181 -7.39 14.94 23.89
N SER A 182 -6.30 14.67 23.17
CA SER A 182 -5.03 14.22 23.74
C SER A 182 -3.95 15.29 23.66
N ASP A 183 -3.27 15.55 24.76
CA ASP A 183 -2.06 16.40 24.76
C ASP A 183 -0.80 15.65 24.27
N PHE A 184 -0.90 14.33 24.06
CA PHE A 184 0.25 13.44 23.86
C PHE A 184 0.26 12.71 22.53
N ILE A 185 -0.87 12.66 21.80
CA ILE A 185 -0.96 12.00 20.50
C ILE A 185 -1.55 12.97 19.50
N ASP A 186 -0.77 13.27 18.47
CA ASP A 186 -1.26 13.96 17.26
C ASP A 186 -1.40 12.92 16.13
N VAL A 187 -2.39 13.07 15.24
CA VAL A 187 -2.65 12.12 14.15
C VAL A 187 -2.53 12.80 12.80
N VAL A 188 -1.83 12.15 11.88
CA VAL A 188 -1.77 12.49 10.45
C VAL A 188 -2.24 11.30 9.62
N GLU A 189 -2.70 11.56 8.40
CA GLU A 189 -3.26 10.52 7.51
C GLU A 189 -2.21 9.81 6.66
N ASP A 190 -1.09 10.49 6.44
CA ASP A 190 -0.09 10.13 5.46
C ASP A 190 1.23 9.73 6.14
N LEU A 191 1.73 8.55 5.78
CA LEU A 191 2.94 8.00 6.39
C LEU A 191 4.19 8.77 5.93
N ALA A 192 4.24 9.25 4.70
CA ALA A 192 5.38 9.99 4.20
C ALA A 192 5.47 11.35 4.88
N GLU A 193 4.34 12.05 5.05
CA GLU A 193 4.23 13.28 5.84
C GLU A 193 4.70 13.07 7.30
N ALA A 194 4.25 11.98 7.93
CA ALA A 194 4.66 11.64 9.28
C ALA A 194 6.17 11.43 9.38
N ILE A 195 6.76 10.67 8.45
CA ILE A 195 8.19 10.39 8.43
C ILE A 195 8.99 11.66 8.13
N ALA A 196 8.51 12.52 7.22
CA ALA A 196 9.12 13.80 6.86
C ALA A 196 9.30 14.71 8.08
N THR A 197 8.37 14.65 9.05
CA THR A 197 8.43 15.41 10.31
C THR A 197 9.64 15.06 11.18
N PHE A 198 10.22 13.85 11.00
CA PHE A 198 11.41 13.40 11.72
C PHE A 198 12.70 13.60 10.91
N GLN A 199 12.61 14.04 9.65
CA GLN A 199 13.80 14.21 8.83
C GLN A 199 14.56 15.48 9.25
N PRO A 200 15.88 15.37 9.52
CA PRO A 200 16.69 16.55 9.73
C PRO A 200 16.79 17.33 8.41
N HIS A 201 16.92 18.66 8.53
CA HIS A 201 17.29 19.46 7.37
C HIS A 201 18.67 19.01 6.85
N SER A 202 18.73 18.66 5.57
CA SER A 202 19.92 18.10 4.91
C SER A 202 19.97 18.52 3.46
N ALA A 203 21.11 18.37 2.81
CA ALA A 203 21.26 18.69 1.39
C ALA A 203 20.34 17.83 0.49
N ALA A 204 19.98 16.62 0.95
CA ALA A 204 19.00 15.77 0.28
C ALA A 204 17.58 16.37 0.34
N MET A 205 17.22 17.04 1.45
CA MET A 205 15.96 17.77 1.56
C MET A 205 15.95 18.99 0.63
N GLU A 206 17.05 19.73 0.56
CA GLU A 206 17.18 20.86 -0.38
C GLU A 206 17.08 20.41 -1.84
N PHE A 207 17.62 19.23 -2.17
CA PHE A 207 17.44 18.61 -3.49
C PHE A 207 15.95 18.34 -3.77
N CYS A 208 15.24 17.70 -2.83
CA CYS A 208 13.82 17.43 -2.95
C CYS A 208 13.00 18.71 -3.21
N THR A 209 13.21 19.75 -2.40
CA THR A 209 12.54 21.06 -2.56
C THR A 209 12.83 21.69 -3.92
N ARG A 210 14.05 21.55 -4.44
CA ARG A 210 14.44 22.14 -5.72
C ARG A 210 13.77 21.45 -6.91
N ILE A 211 13.69 20.11 -6.91
CA ILE A 211 13.05 19.36 -8.00
C ILE A 211 11.52 19.47 -7.96
N ALA A 212 10.93 19.72 -6.78
CA ALA A 212 9.48 19.88 -6.63
C ALA A 212 8.92 20.97 -7.56
N GLY A 213 9.61 22.10 -7.70
CA GLY A 213 9.13 23.21 -8.54
C GLY A 213 9.31 23.01 -10.05
N THR A 214 10.12 22.04 -10.48
CA THR A 214 10.42 21.83 -11.92
C THR A 214 9.77 20.57 -12.48
N LEU A 215 9.56 19.53 -11.67
CA LEU A 215 8.99 18.26 -12.11
C LEU A 215 7.62 18.37 -12.80
N PRO A 216 6.66 19.18 -12.33
CA PRO A 216 5.37 19.35 -13.02
C PRO A 216 5.50 19.92 -14.43
N SER A 217 6.58 20.66 -14.70
CA SER A 217 6.88 21.23 -16.02
C SER A 217 7.72 20.31 -16.92
N GLY A 218 8.00 19.08 -16.47
CA GLY A 218 8.81 18.12 -17.21
C GLY A 218 10.31 18.30 -17.05
N GLU A 219 10.77 19.02 -16.02
CA GLU A 219 12.19 19.34 -15.81
C GLU A 219 12.74 18.82 -14.47
N PRO A 220 13.99 18.33 -14.41
CA PRO A 220 14.92 18.14 -15.52
C PRO A 220 14.43 17.07 -16.52
N SER A 221 14.53 17.34 -17.81
CA SER A 221 13.92 16.49 -18.85
C SER A 221 14.36 15.02 -18.83
N ASP A 222 15.61 14.75 -18.43
CA ASP A 222 16.12 13.39 -18.39
C ASP A 222 15.54 12.61 -17.21
N LEU A 223 15.44 13.26 -16.03
CA LEU A 223 14.76 12.68 -14.87
C LEU A 223 13.27 12.44 -15.16
N TYR A 224 12.58 13.41 -15.76
CA TYR A 224 11.16 13.25 -16.09
C TYR A 224 10.93 12.10 -17.07
N LYS A 225 11.77 11.94 -18.09
CA LYS A 225 11.71 10.79 -19.01
C LYS A 225 11.96 9.46 -18.30
N MET A 226 12.90 9.41 -17.37
CA MET A 226 13.14 8.20 -16.56
C MET A 226 11.90 7.85 -15.73
N ILE A 227 11.32 8.83 -15.02
CA ILE A 227 10.08 8.63 -14.26
C ILE A 227 8.96 8.17 -15.18
N ASN A 228 8.78 8.78 -16.34
CA ASN A 228 7.77 8.37 -17.31
C ASN A 228 7.93 6.90 -17.74
N GLN A 229 9.16 6.48 -18.03
CA GLN A 229 9.43 5.08 -18.38
C GLN A 229 9.07 4.14 -17.23
N TYR A 230 9.49 4.47 -16.00
CA TYR A 230 9.16 3.67 -14.83
C TYR A 230 7.65 3.59 -14.54
N VAL A 231 6.92 4.70 -14.69
CA VAL A 231 5.46 4.72 -14.55
C VAL A 231 4.82 3.87 -15.64
N SER A 232 5.28 3.99 -16.89
CA SER A 232 4.78 3.18 -18.01
C SER A 232 4.98 1.69 -17.79
N ASP A 233 6.17 1.29 -17.33
CA ASP A 233 6.49 -0.12 -17.05
C ASP A 233 5.62 -0.64 -15.91
N ALA A 234 5.51 0.11 -14.81
CA ALA A 234 4.69 -0.28 -13.66
C ALA A 234 3.19 -0.37 -13.99
N VAL A 235 2.67 0.54 -14.83
CA VAL A 235 1.27 0.50 -15.31
C VAL A 235 1.03 -0.70 -16.21
N GLY A 236 1.99 -1.03 -17.09
CA GLY A 236 1.89 -2.21 -17.97
C GLY A 236 1.96 -3.55 -17.23
N GLU A 237 2.50 -3.56 -16.01
CA GLU A 237 2.55 -4.74 -15.14
C GLU A 237 1.32 -4.89 -14.22
N MET A 238 0.35 -3.98 -14.31
CA MET A 238 -0.87 -4.05 -13.50
C MET A 238 -1.69 -5.30 -13.83
N ASP A 239 -2.20 -5.94 -12.78
CA ASP A 239 -3.11 -7.08 -12.88
C ASP A 239 -4.50 -6.65 -12.42
N LEU A 240 -5.32 -6.22 -13.38
CA LEU A 240 -6.67 -5.71 -13.14
C LEU A 240 -7.71 -6.78 -13.43
N TYR A 241 -8.69 -6.91 -12.54
CA TYR A 241 -9.88 -7.70 -12.80
C TYR A 241 -10.83 -6.93 -13.73
N PRO A 242 -11.15 -7.45 -14.92
CA PRO A 242 -12.12 -6.82 -15.81
C PRO A 242 -13.55 -7.09 -15.33
N ASP A 243 -14.26 -6.02 -14.93
CA ASP A 243 -15.69 -6.05 -14.64
C ASP A 243 -16.48 -5.55 -15.85
N ALA A 244 -17.62 -6.17 -16.11
CA ALA A 244 -18.52 -5.80 -17.20
C ALA A 244 -19.95 -6.30 -16.92
N SER A 245 -20.91 -5.62 -17.53
CA SER A 245 -22.32 -6.02 -17.54
C SER A 245 -22.70 -6.59 -18.90
N SER A 246 -23.31 -7.77 -18.95
CA SER A 246 -23.83 -8.35 -20.19
C SER A 246 -25.15 -9.10 -19.97
N GLN A 247 -25.97 -9.20 -21.02
CA GLN A 247 -27.12 -10.11 -21.05
C GLN A 247 -26.71 -11.58 -21.15
N PHE A 248 -25.45 -11.82 -21.50
CA PHE A 248 -24.86 -13.14 -21.68
C PHE A 248 -23.82 -13.42 -20.58
N PHE A 249 -23.45 -14.68 -20.41
CA PHE A 249 -22.30 -15.02 -19.58
C PHE A 249 -21.03 -14.63 -20.33
N TYR A 250 -20.03 -14.14 -19.62
CA TYR A 250 -18.75 -13.79 -20.21
C TYR A 250 -17.58 -14.42 -19.45
N GLU A 251 -16.51 -14.66 -20.20
CA GLU A 251 -15.18 -14.99 -19.68
C GLU A 251 -14.21 -13.95 -20.26
N PRO A 252 -13.59 -13.11 -19.42
CA PRO A 252 -12.65 -12.10 -19.89
C PRO A 252 -11.27 -12.70 -20.17
N ASP A 253 -10.54 -12.07 -21.09
CA ASP A 253 -9.10 -12.27 -21.27
C ASP A 253 -8.30 -11.36 -20.31
N TYR A 254 -6.97 -11.39 -20.41
CA TYR A 254 -6.10 -10.47 -19.70
C TYR A 254 -6.40 -9.01 -20.07
N VAL A 255 -6.25 -8.10 -19.09
CA VAL A 255 -6.40 -6.66 -19.30
C VAL A 255 -5.04 -6.07 -19.64
N GLU A 256 -4.89 -5.56 -20.86
CA GLU A 256 -3.74 -4.76 -21.26
C GLU A 256 -3.97 -3.32 -20.83
N VAL A 257 -3.03 -2.76 -20.06
CA VAL A 257 -3.07 -1.37 -19.60
C VAL A 257 -1.89 -0.61 -20.21
N VAL A 258 -2.17 0.50 -20.88
CA VAL A 258 -1.17 1.36 -21.51
C VAL A 258 -1.25 2.75 -20.90
N LEU A 259 -0.11 3.25 -20.42
CA LEU A 259 -0.01 4.62 -19.92
C LEU A 259 -0.25 5.62 -21.06
N ASP A 260 -1.18 6.54 -20.86
CA ASP A 260 -1.39 7.67 -21.76
C ASP A 260 -0.55 8.87 -21.28
N GLU A 261 -0.71 9.23 -20.00
CA GLU A 261 0.06 10.30 -19.35
C GLU A 261 0.03 10.17 -17.83
N PHE A 262 0.95 10.88 -17.16
CA PHE A 262 0.87 11.10 -15.72
C PHE A 262 1.18 12.56 -15.40
N GLU A 263 0.54 13.06 -14.35
CA GLU A 263 0.75 14.42 -13.83
C GLU A 263 1.12 14.37 -12.36
N PHE A 264 2.08 15.18 -11.93
CA PHE A 264 2.32 15.37 -10.50
C PHE A 264 1.16 16.16 -9.89
N LEU A 265 0.63 15.70 -8.76
CA LEU A 265 -0.24 16.54 -7.94
C LEU A 265 0.61 17.68 -7.38
N VAL A 266 0.05 18.89 -7.37
CA VAL A 266 0.76 20.12 -6.99
C VAL A 266 0.14 20.81 -5.78
N ASP A 267 0.96 21.57 -5.06
CA ASP A 267 0.52 22.50 -4.02
C ASP A 267 -0.07 23.81 -4.59
N GLU A 268 -0.49 24.74 -3.72
CA GLU A 268 -1.04 26.04 -4.12
C GLU A 268 -0.02 26.91 -4.90
N GLU A 269 1.27 26.65 -4.77
CA GLU A 269 2.36 27.35 -5.46
C GLU A 269 2.73 26.70 -6.81
N GLY A 270 2.15 25.54 -7.13
CA GLY A 270 2.42 24.78 -8.34
C GLY A 270 3.62 23.83 -8.24
N ASN A 271 4.16 23.59 -7.04
CA ASN A 271 5.22 22.61 -6.82
C ASN A 271 4.63 21.21 -6.69
N ALA A 272 5.31 20.18 -7.20
CA ALA A 272 4.93 18.80 -6.97
C ALA A 272 4.86 18.47 -5.47
N LEU A 273 3.84 17.72 -5.06
CA LEU A 273 3.67 17.20 -3.71
C LEU A 273 4.70 16.10 -3.46
N LEU A 274 5.89 16.50 -2.99
CA LEU A 274 7.00 15.62 -2.66
C LEU A 274 7.19 15.54 -1.13
N GLN A 275 7.22 14.32 -0.61
CA GLN A 275 7.50 14.04 0.80
C GLN A 275 8.79 13.23 0.92
N PRO A 276 9.87 13.81 1.46
CA PRO A 276 11.13 13.09 1.67
C PRO A 276 10.97 12.11 2.83
N VAL A 277 11.04 10.82 2.51
CA VAL A 277 10.84 9.72 3.45
C VAL A 277 12.17 9.32 4.11
N GLN A 278 13.29 9.44 3.40
CA GLN A 278 14.61 9.14 3.96
C GLN A 278 15.66 9.98 3.25
N GLY A 279 16.57 10.62 3.97
CA GLY A 279 17.71 11.35 3.38
C GLY A 279 19.01 11.09 4.14
N GLN A 280 19.61 9.91 3.99
CA GLN A 280 20.79 9.48 4.76
C GLN A 280 21.76 8.67 3.91
N ASN A 281 23.06 8.76 4.21
CA ASN A 281 24.13 7.94 3.63
C ASN A 281 24.22 7.97 2.09
N GLY A 282 23.94 9.11 1.45
CA GLY A 282 23.95 9.22 0.00
C GLY A 282 22.72 8.61 -0.68
N THR A 283 21.67 8.28 0.07
CA THR A 283 20.37 7.85 -0.44
C THR A 283 19.30 8.85 -0.03
N LEU A 284 18.45 9.23 -0.98
CA LEU A 284 17.23 10.00 -0.77
C LEU A 284 16.04 9.20 -1.31
N ILE A 285 15.06 8.90 -0.46
CA ILE A 285 13.79 8.31 -0.87
C ILE A 285 12.72 9.40 -0.76
N VAL A 286 11.99 9.65 -1.85
CA VAL A 286 10.93 10.65 -1.94
C VAL A 286 9.63 9.96 -2.34
N GLU A 287 8.57 10.18 -1.58
CA GLU A 287 7.20 9.87 -2.03
C GLU A 287 6.68 11.06 -2.85
N ALA A 288 6.14 10.80 -4.03
CA ALA A 288 5.45 11.79 -4.85
C ALA A 288 4.02 11.33 -5.12
N LYS A 289 3.08 12.27 -5.15
CA LYS A 289 1.69 11.98 -5.55
C LYS A 289 1.48 12.33 -7.01
N ILE A 290 0.94 11.37 -7.77
CA ILE A 290 0.69 11.52 -9.21
C ILE A 290 -0.74 11.13 -9.55
N MET A 291 -1.31 11.78 -10.57
CA MET A 291 -2.49 11.34 -11.28
C MET A 291 -2.04 10.54 -12.50
N ILE A 292 -2.54 9.33 -12.66
CA ILE A 292 -2.26 8.47 -13.82
C ILE A 292 -3.51 8.43 -14.68
N THR A 293 -3.33 8.66 -15.98
CA THR A 293 -4.34 8.41 -17.01
C THR A 293 -3.81 7.29 -17.93
N ALA A 294 -4.57 6.21 -18.05
CA ALA A 294 -4.20 5.05 -18.84
C ALA A 294 -5.41 4.50 -19.60
N THR A 295 -5.14 3.78 -20.68
CA THR A 295 -6.17 3.06 -21.43
C THR A 295 -6.09 1.59 -21.09
N ALA A 296 -7.17 1.04 -20.53
CA ALA A 296 -7.34 -0.38 -20.28
C ALA A 296 -8.13 -1.02 -21.43
N SER A 297 -7.66 -2.17 -21.92
CA SER A 297 -8.33 -2.90 -23.00
C SER A 297 -8.32 -4.41 -22.76
N THR A 298 -9.40 -5.06 -23.16
CA THR A 298 -9.52 -6.53 -23.07
C THR A 298 -10.53 -7.06 -24.08
N SER A 299 -10.61 -8.38 -24.18
CA SER A 299 -11.64 -9.08 -24.95
C SER A 299 -12.43 -10.03 -24.05
N PHE A 300 -13.72 -10.19 -24.37
CA PHE A 300 -14.64 -11.02 -23.62
C PHE A 300 -15.19 -12.11 -24.55
N ALA A 301 -15.07 -13.37 -24.13
CA ALA A 301 -15.78 -14.48 -24.77
C ALA A 301 -17.20 -14.57 -24.20
N LEU A 302 -18.22 -14.46 -25.05
CA LEU A 302 -19.62 -14.45 -24.64
C LEU A 302 -20.28 -15.82 -24.89
N THR A 303 -21.05 -16.29 -23.92
CA THR A 303 -21.75 -17.57 -23.97
C THR A 303 -23.20 -17.47 -23.50
N VAL A 304 -24.06 -18.31 -24.08
CA VAL A 304 -25.46 -18.48 -23.64
C VAL A 304 -25.68 -19.91 -23.17
N ARG A 305 -26.52 -20.07 -22.15
CA ARG A 305 -26.90 -21.40 -21.67
C ARG A 305 -28.03 -21.97 -22.52
N ASP A 306 -27.82 -23.09 -23.17
CA ASP A 306 -28.88 -23.78 -23.90
C ASP A 306 -29.88 -24.43 -22.92
N SER A 307 -31.17 -24.29 -23.25
CA SER A 307 -32.28 -24.83 -22.46
C SER A 307 -32.48 -26.34 -22.61
N ILE A 308 -31.94 -26.95 -23.67
CA ILE A 308 -32.10 -28.39 -23.96
C ILE A 308 -31.09 -29.20 -23.14
N ASP A 309 -29.80 -28.96 -23.39
CA ASP A 309 -28.72 -29.76 -22.79
C ASP A 309 -28.06 -29.09 -21.56
N LYS A 310 -28.42 -27.83 -21.26
CA LYS A 310 -27.89 -27.00 -20.16
C LYS A 310 -26.42 -26.61 -20.28
N ASP A 311 -25.82 -26.80 -21.44
CA ASP A 311 -24.45 -26.43 -21.78
C ASP A 311 -24.33 -24.94 -22.14
N TYR A 312 -23.11 -24.39 -22.01
CA TYR A 312 -22.78 -23.04 -22.45
C TYR A 312 -22.28 -23.07 -23.90
N VAL A 313 -22.96 -22.34 -24.77
CA VAL A 313 -22.63 -22.25 -26.20
C VAL A 313 -22.00 -20.88 -26.47
N PRO A 314 -20.80 -20.82 -27.10
CA PRO A 314 -20.21 -19.56 -27.54
C PRO A 314 -21.10 -18.85 -28.55
N ILE A 315 -21.36 -17.56 -28.33
CA ILE A 315 -22.18 -16.73 -29.22
C ILE A 315 -21.39 -15.62 -29.91
N GLY A 316 -20.17 -15.36 -29.47
CA GLY A 316 -19.28 -14.36 -30.04
C GLY A 316 -18.28 -13.83 -29.02
N SER A 317 -17.66 -12.72 -29.38
CA SER A 317 -16.79 -11.95 -28.51
C SER A 317 -17.21 -10.49 -28.48
N ALA A 318 -16.73 -9.77 -27.49
CA ALA A 318 -16.73 -8.31 -27.45
C ALA A 318 -15.31 -7.82 -27.16
N SER A 319 -14.83 -6.82 -27.89
CA SER A 319 -13.60 -6.11 -27.53
C SER A 319 -13.98 -4.76 -26.92
N ALA A 320 -13.40 -4.43 -25.77
CA ALA A 320 -13.69 -3.18 -25.09
C ALA A 320 -12.41 -2.49 -24.64
N SER A 321 -12.46 -1.16 -24.66
CA SER A 321 -11.42 -0.29 -24.12
C SER A 321 -12.08 0.81 -23.30
N THR A 322 -11.50 1.16 -22.17
CA THR A 322 -11.97 2.24 -21.32
C THR A 322 -10.80 3.04 -20.77
N GLU A 323 -11.06 4.31 -20.47
CA GLU A 323 -10.10 5.17 -19.79
C GLU A 323 -10.11 4.85 -18.29
N LEU A 324 -8.91 4.71 -17.73
CA LEU A 324 -8.66 4.47 -16.33
C LEU A 324 -7.88 5.67 -15.79
N GLN A 325 -8.49 6.40 -14.85
CA GLN A 325 -7.86 7.52 -14.17
C GLN A 325 -7.83 7.27 -12.66
N PHE A 326 -6.65 7.35 -12.06
CA PHE A 326 -6.49 7.14 -10.61
C PHE A 326 -5.30 7.91 -10.04
N GLU A 327 -5.45 8.32 -8.78
CA GLU A 327 -4.34 8.84 -7.99
C GLU A 327 -3.48 7.70 -7.46
N SER A 328 -2.17 7.90 -7.46
CA SER A 328 -1.20 6.98 -6.87
C SER A 328 -0.07 7.71 -6.18
N GLU A 329 0.55 7.03 -5.22
CA GLU A 329 1.82 7.44 -4.66
C GLU A 329 2.95 6.63 -5.29
N ILE A 330 4.03 7.30 -5.71
CA ILE A 330 5.26 6.68 -6.18
C ILE A 330 6.39 6.93 -5.20
N LEU A 331 7.25 5.94 -4.98
CA LEU A 331 8.53 6.13 -4.30
C LEU A 331 9.65 6.21 -5.31
N LEU A 332 10.40 7.31 -5.23
CA LEU A 332 11.60 7.56 -6.02
C LEU A 332 12.81 7.42 -5.11
N THR A 333 13.72 6.49 -5.43
CA THR A 333 14.99 6.35 -4.72
C THR A 333 16.10 6.96 -5.54
N PHE A 334 16.71 7.99 -4.99
CA PHE A 334 17.88 8.65 -5.53
C PHE A 334 19.12 8.22 -4.76
N GLU A 335 20.21 7.92 -5.47
CA GLU A 335 21.52 7.70 -4.89
C GLU A 335 22.51 8.71 -5.46
N GLY A 336 23.39 9.24 -4.61
CA GLY A 336 24.35 10.24 -5.05
C GLY A 336 24.97 11.07 -3.94
N ASN A 337 25.83 12.00 -4.34
CA ASN A 337 26.40 12.98 -3.42
C ASN A 337 25.54 14.26 -3.37
N PHE A 338 24.66 14.33 -2.38
CA PHE A 338 23.79 15.50 -2.19
C PHE A 338 24.53 16.75 -1.70
N GLU A 339 25.77 16.64 -1.21
CA GLU A 339 26.58 17.80 -0.75
C GLU A 339 27.34 18.50 -1.89
N GLU A 340 27.46 17.87 -3.06
CA GLU A 340 28.15 18.39 -4.25
C GLU A 340 27.14 18.84 -5.33
N HIS A 341 27.60 19.05 -6.57
CA HIS A 341 26.75 19.49 -7.67
C HIS A 341 25.70 18.44 -8.06
N GLN A 342 24.56 18.88 -8.62
CA GLN A 342 23.41 18.03 -8.95
C GLN A 342 23.66 16.89 -9.94
N GLU A 343 24.75 16.92 -10.70
CA GLU A 343 25.02 15.99 -11.80
C GLU A 343 25.41 14.58 -11.33
N ASP A 344 25.61 14.37 -10.01
CA ASP A 344 26.01 13.09 -9.40
C ASP A 344 24.86 12.41 -8.63
N ILE A 345 23.60 12.70 -8.98
CA ILE A 345 22.41 12.13 -8.33
C ILE A 345 21.60 11.34 -9.36
N ASP A 346 21.56 10.02 -9.18
CA ASP A 346 20.87 9.09 -10.07
C ASP A 346 19.56 8.61 -9.44
N LEU A 347 18.50 8.51 -10.24
CA LEU A 347 17.29 7.77 -9.87
C LEU A 347 17.58 6.27 -10.06
N THR A 348 17.68 5.52 -8.97
CA THR A 348 18.11 4.11 -8.98
C THR A 348 16.99 3.12 -8.77
N ASP A 349 15.87 3.55 -8.17
CA ASP A 349 14.72 2.70 -7.92
C ASP A 349 13.40 3.48 -8.00
N PHE A 350 12.34 2.76 -8.37
CA PHE A 350 10.98 3.27 -8.50
C PHE A 350 9.99 2.22 -7.97
N GLU A 351 9.04 2.64 -7.14
CA GLU A 351 7.94 1.77 -6.71
C GLU A 351 6.59 2.50 -6.82
N LEU A 352 5.64 1.91 -7.56
CA LEU A 352 4.23 2.32 -7.55
C LEU A 352 3.54 1.72 -6.30
N LEU A 353 3.02 2.57 -5.41
CA LEU A 353 2.53 2.12 -4.10
C LEU A 353 1.07 1.68 -4.11
N SER A 354 0.24 2.27 -4.97
CA SER A 354 -1.20 2.03 -5.01
C SER A 354 -1.70 1.96 -6.45
N CYS A 355 -2.55 0.97 -6.73
CA CYS A 355 -3.19 0.79 -8.02
C CYS A 355 -4.59 0.18 -7.82
N PRO A 356 -5.53 0.43 -8.74
CA PRO A 356 -6.84 -0.20 -8.72
C PRO A 356 -6.72 -1.73 -8.84
N SER A 357 -7.70 -2.46 -8.31
CA SER A 357 -7.80 -3.92 -8.40
C SER A 357 -8.61 -4.40 -9.60
N ASP A 358 -9.45 -3.53 -10.15
CA ASP A 358 -10.44 -3.84 -11.15
C ASP A 358 -10.72 -2.62 -12.04
N VAL A 359 -11.34 -2.87 -13.18
CA VAL A 359 -11.73 -1.84 -14.14
C VAL A 359 -13.08 -2.22 -14.76
N ASP A 360 -14.02 -1.27 -14.77
CA ASP A 360 -15.36 -1.45 -15.34
C ASP A 360 -15.36 -1.09 -16.83
N PHE A 361 -15.60 -2.09 -17.68
CA PHE A 361 -15.75 -1.95 -19.13
C PHE A 361 -17.19 -1.61 -19.56
N GLY A 362 -18.09 -1.40 -18.60
CA GLY A 362 -19.47 -1.02 -18.83
C GLY A 362 -20.31 -2.17 -19.39
N VAL A 363 -21.20 -1.85 -20.33
CA VAL A 363 -22.08 -2.85 -20.94
C VAL A 363 -21.41 -3.44 -22.18
N ILE A 364 -21.27 -4.77 -22.21
CA ILE A 364 -20.72 -5.52 -23.34
C ILE A 364 -21.79 -6.37 -24.03
N GLU A 365 -21.81 -6.30 -25.36
CA GLU A 365 -22.66 -7.10 -26.26
C GLU A 365 -21.79 -7.68 -27.38
N PRO A 366 -22.20 -8.78 -28.03
CA PRO A 366 -21.41 -9.36 -29.12
C PRO A 366 -21.15 -8.33 -30.23
N ASP A 367 -19.93 -8.28 -30.77
CA ASP A 367 -19.53 -7.25 -31.75
C ASP A 367 -20.45 -7.18 -32.98
N TRP A 368 -21.03 -8.32 -33.39
CA TRP A 368 -21.98 -8.42 -34.52
C TRP A 368 -23.37 -7.82 -34.24
N TRP A 369 -23.69 -7.46 -32.99
CA TRP A 369 -25.00 -6.91 -32.61
C TRP A 369 -25.23 -5.48 -33.12
N HIS A 370 -24.14 -4.76 -33.42
CA HIS A 370 -24.19 -3.41 -33.97
C HIS A 370 -24.04 -3.36 -35.51
N GLU A 371 -23.88 -4.51 -36.18
CA GLU A 371 -23.68 -4.57 -37.64
C GLU A 371 -24.98 -4.42 -38.47
N GLU A 372 -26.14 -4.24 -37.85
CA GLU A 372 -27.41 -3.95 -38.54
C GLU A 372 -28.12 -2.71 -37.99
N GLN A 373 -27.80 -1.52 -38.53
CA GLN A 373 -28.76 -0.40 -38.70
C GLN A 373 -28.58 0.30 -40.05
#